data_AF-A0A963UFJ9-F1
#
_entry.id   AF-A0A963UFJ9-F1
#
_cell.length_a   1.000
_cell.length_b   1.000
_cell.length_c   1.000
_cell.angle_alpha   90.00
_cell.angle_beta   90.00
_cell.angle_gamma   90.00
#
_symmetry.space_group_name_H-M   'P 1'
#
loop_
_entity.id
_entity.type
_entity.pdbx_description
1 polymer ?
#
loop_
_entity_poly.entity_id
_entity_poly.type
_entity_poly.pdbx_seq_one_letter_code
_entity_poly.pdbx_strand_id
1 'polypeptide(L)'
;MLGERCSGTNFTEALLLENLPVHEGHSFGWKHGFPAFLAAAPDTVYVVVYREVFGWLKSMYDKPWHAVPVVAALTFSEFIRAEWHSTVDERFQLAADDPANHQILQQDRHPITGQPPRNLLELRKWKAEALLGLSARGIKVVHWPHDRIVADPVGVVRDVARLHNLEAPDEVRVPEGHFGWEWNRFAATPERRPAEISPEDRAFILANLDYDLEEKLGFRYSEHVERSA
;
A
#
# COMPACT_ATOMS: atom_id res chain seq x y z
N MET A 1 5.77 -2.92 -9.70
CA MET A 1 5.58 -2.83 -8.24
C MET A 1 4.10 -2.85 -7.89
N LEU A 2 3.71 -3.45 -6.77
CA LEU A 2 2.32 -3.52 -6.28
C LEU A 2 2.26 -3.32 -4.78
N GLY A 3 1.12 -2.87 -4.27
CA GLY A 3 0.87 -2.78 -2.84
C GLY A 3 -0.19 -1.75 -2.52
N GLU A 4 -0.69 -1.76 -1.28
CA GLU A 4 -1.62 -0.73 -0.82
C GLU A 4 -0.97 0.66 -0.95
N ARG A 5 -1.78 1.71 -1.06
CA ARG A 5 -1.28 3.07 -0.84
C ARG A 5 -0.54 3.13 0.49
N CYS A 6 0.49 3.98 0.60
CA CYS A 6 1.23 4.19 1.83
C CYS A 6 2.00 2.96 2.38
N SER A 7 2.24 1.93 1.55
CA SER A 7 3.02 0.73 1.91
C SER A 7 4.52 0.82 1.65
N GLY A 8 5.00 1.85 0.95
CA GLY A 8 6.42 2.01 0.59
C GLY A 8 6.80 1.45 -0.79
N THR A 9 5.82 1.24 -1.67
CA THR A 9 6.05 0.82 -3.06
C THR A 9 7.04 1.73 -3.80
N ASN A 10 6.96 3.05 -3.65
CA ASN A 10 7.82 3.99 -4.38
C ASN A 10 9.29 3.92 -3.93
N PHE A 11 9.53 3.76 -2.63
CA PHE A 11 10.88 3.55 -2.11
C PHE A 11 11.47 2.24 -2.65
N THR A 12 10.68 1.17 -2.59
CA THR A 12 11.10 -0.15 -3.08
C THR A 12 11.35 -0.14 -4.59
N GLU A 13 10.52 0.57 -5.35
CA GLU A 13 10.69 0.78 -6.79
C GLU A 13 12.02 1.46 -7.10
N ALA A 14 12.28 2.60 -6.47
CA ALA A 14 13.52 3.35 -6.63
C ALA A 14 14.74 2.50 -6.23
N LEU A 15 14.64 1.75 -5.12
CA LEU A 15 15.70 0.86 -4.66
C LEU A 15 16.03 -0.20 -5.70
N LEU A 16 15.04 -0.83 -6.32
CA LEU A 16 15.28 -1.86 -7.33
C LEU A 16 15.81 -1.27 -8.65
N LEU A 17 15.24 -0.15 -9.11
CA LEU A 17 15.63 0.49 -10.38
C LEU A 17 17.03 1.10 -10.33
N GLU A 18 17.48 1.60 -9.18
CA GLU A 18 18.83 2.14 -9.02
C GLU A 18 19.90 1.03 -9.06
N ASN A 19 19.55 -0.20 -8.71
CA ASN A 19 20.54 -1.26 -8.43
C ASN A 19 20.49 -2.45 -9.39
N LEU A 20 19.44 -2.60 -10.20
CA LEU A 20 19.27 -3.74 -11.10
C LEU A 20 18.99 -3.26 -12.52
N PRO A 21 19.44 -4.00 -13.56
CA PRO A 21 19.15 -3.71 -14.96
C PRO A 21 17.71 -4.12 -15.32
N VAL A 22 16.73 -3.59 -14.58
CA VAL A 22 15.29 -3.81 -14.76
C VAL A 22 14.60 -2.48 -15.06
N HIS A 23 13.41 -2.55 -15.62
CA HIS A 23 12.58 -1.37 -15.91
C HIS A 23 11.21 -1.53 -15.26
N GLU A 24 10.46 -0.43 -15.15
CA GLU A 24 9.09 -0.46 -14.65
C GLU A 24 8.22 -1.31 -15.59
N GLY A 25 7.53 -2.30 -15.02
CA GLY A 25 6.54 -3.08 -15.75
C GLY A 25 5.23 -2.30 -15.89
N HIS A 26 4.92 -1.84 -17.11
CA HIS A 26 3.64 -1.17 -17.42
C HIS A 26 2.49 -2.14 -17.72
N SER A 27 2.70 -3.45 -17.58
CA SER A 27 1.70 -4.49 -17.89
C SER A 27 0.57 -4.59 -16.86
N PHE A 28 0.65 -3.80 -15.79
CA PHE A 28 -0.32 -3.77 -14.71
C PHE A 28 -1.01 -2.41 -14.69
N GLY A 29 -2.31 -2.38 -14.41
CA GLY A 29 -3.02 -1.14 -14.14
C GLY A 29 -2.46 -0.38 -12.93
N TRP A 30 -3.30 0.46 -12.31
CA TRP A 30 -2.88 1.22 -11.15
C TRP A 30 -2.30 0.33 -10.03
N LYS A 31 -1.03 0.56 -9.62
CA LYS A 31 -0.28 -0.31 -8.69
C LYS A 31 -0.88 -0.48 -7.29
N HIS A 32 -1.82 0.40 -6.92
CA HIS A 32 -2.59 0.32 -5.66
C HIS A 32 -4.01 -0.25 -5.86
N GLY A 33 -4.37 -0.54 -7.11
CA GLY A 33 -5.61 -1.19 -7.51
C GLY A 33 -5.62 -2.68 -7.16
N PHE A 34 -6.74 -3.33 -7.45
CA PHE A 34 -6.79 -4.79 -7.56
C PHE A 34 -5.96 -5.24 -8.76
N PRO A 35 -5.49 -6.50 -8.77
CA PRO A 35 -4.80 -7.04 -9.93
C PRO A 35 -5.61 -6.95 -11.22
N ALA A 36 -5.14 -6.11 -12.15
CA ALA A 36 -5.80 -5.80 -13.41
C ALA A 36 -4.79 -5.91 -14.56
N PHE A 37 -4.67 -7.13 -15.11
CA PHE A 37 -3.83 -7.46 -16.25
C PHE A 37 -4.42 -8.65 -17.01
N LEU A 38 -4.18 -8.72 -18.32
CA LEU A 38 -4.69 -9.80 -19.19
C LEU A 38 -3.94 -11.11 -18.96
N ALA A 39 -2.61 -11.04 -18.95
CA ALA A 39 -1.71 -12.16 -18.70
C ALA A 39 -0.42 -11.65 -18.06
N ALA A 40 0.24 -12.49 -17.26
CA ALA A 40 1.54 -12.15 -16.71
C ALA A 40 2.64 -12.39 -17.74
N ALA A 41 3.51 -11.40 -17.93
CA ALA A 41 4.64 -11.55 -18.83
C ALA A 41 5.71 -12.48 -18.19
N PRO A 42 6.29 -13.42 -18.96
CA PRO A 42 7.17 -14.47 -18.42
C PRO A 42 8.51 -13.95 -17.85
N ASP A 43 8.92 -12.76 -18.28
CA ASP A 43 10.13 -12.05 -17.88
C ASP A 43 9.91 -11.05 -16.72
N THR A 44 8.69 -10.97 -16.18
CA THR A 44 8.34 -10.03 -15.11
C THR A 44 8.33 -10.71 -13.74
N VAL A 45 8.89 -10.04 -12.73
CA VAL A 45 8.66 -10.35 -11.31
C VAL A 45 7.74 -9.30 -10.70
N TYR A 46 6.68 -9.76 -10.06
CA TYR A 46 5.76 -8.91 -9.32
C TYR A 46 6.26 -8.76 -7.88
N VAL A 47 6.60 -7.54 -7.49
CA VAL A 47 7.00 -7.22 -6.12
C VAL A 47 5.83 -6.56 -5.42
N VAL A 48 5.31 -7.22 -4.38
CA VAL A 48 4.20 -6.73 -3.56
C VAL A 48 4.71 -6.30 -2.19
N VAL A 49 4.41 -5.05 -1.83
CA VAL A 49 4.81 -4.47 -0.55
C VAL A 49 3.61 -4.26 0.37
N TYR A 50 3.75 -4.68 1.61
CA TYR A 50 2.76 -4.48 2.68
C TYR A 50 3.38 -3.65 3.80
N ARG A 51 2.55 -2.98 4.59
CA ARG A 51 3.01 -2.25 5.78
C ARG A 51 2.18 -2.65 6.98
N GLU A 52 2.80 -2.61 8.16
CA GLU A 52 2.07 -2.86 9.40
C GLU A 52 0.93 -1.84 9.57
N VAL A 53 -0.19 -2.31 10.13
CA VAL A 53 -1.46 -1.58 10.09
C VAL A 53 -1.43 -0.21 10.77
N PHE A 54 -0.70 -0.03 11.87
CA PHE A 54 -0.71 1.23 12.62
C PHE A 54 0.02 2.34 11.85
N GLY A 55 1.23 2.07 11.37
CA GLY A 55 2.01 2.98 10.55
C GLY A 55 1.40 3.17 9.17
N TRP A 56 0.75 2.14 8.63
CA TRP A 56 -0.06 2.25 7.42
C TRP A 56 -1.23 3.24 7.62
N LEU A 57 -2.05 3.07 8.66
CA LEU A 57 -3.17 3.97 8.97
C LEU A 57 -2.70 5.40 9.26
N LYS A 58 -1.62 5.57 10.02
CA LYS A 58 -1.00 6.89 10.25
C LYS A 58 -0.58 7.55 8.94
N SER A 59 -0.06 6.78 7.99
CA SER A 59 0.33 7.28 6.68
C SER A 59 -0.86 7.54 5.75
N MET A 60 -1.90 6.72 5.80
CA MET A 60 -3.16 6.95 5.09
C MET A 60 -3.88 8.19 5.61
N TYR A 61 -3.83 8.44 6.91
CA TYR A 61 -4.41 9.65 7.49
C TYR A 61 -3.61 10.90 7.15
N ASP A 62 -2.29 10.83 7.25
CA ASP A 62 -1.38 11.92 6.86
C ASP A 62 -1.54 12.29 5.37
N LYS A 63 -1.75 11.28 4.52
CA LYS A 63 -1.90 11.42 3.06
C LYS A 63 -3.12 10.62 2.60
N PRO A 64 -4.35 11.15 2.74
CA PRO A 64 -5.58 10.43 2.40
C PRO A 64 -5.80 10.44 0.88
N TRP A 65 -4.90 9.78 0.16
CA TRP A 65 -4.88 9.74 -1.30
C TRP A 65 -6.23 9.36 -1.88
N HIS A 66 -6.76 10.24 -2.72
CA HIS A 66 -8.04 10.10 -3.43
C HIS A 66 -9.27 10.13 -2.52
N ALA A 67 -9.13 10.26 -1.20
CA ALA A 67 -10.28 10.35 -0.31
C ALA A 67 -11.13 11.57 -0.66
N VAL A 68 -12.46 11.40 -0.62
CA VAL A 68 -13.37 12.54 -0.78
C VAL A 68 -13.13 13.59 0.32
N PRO A 69 -13.36 14.89 0.06
CA PRO A 69 -13.02 15.96 0.99
C PRO A 69 -13.59 15.79 2.41
N VAL A 70 -14.81 15.26 2.53
CA VAL A 70 -15.45 15.02 3.84
C VAL A 70 -14.70 13.98 4.66
N VAL A 71 -14.25 12.88 4.06
CA VAL A 71 -13.44 11.85 4.74
C VAL A 71 -12.06 12.41 5.06
N ALA A 72 -11.47 13.18 4.14
CA ALA A 72 -10.17 13.81 4.33
C ALA A 72 -10.16 14.91 5.39
N ALA A 73 -11.30 15.38 5.89
CA ALA A 73 -11.40 16.40 6.94
C ALA A 73 -11.65 15.84 8.35
N LEU A 74 -11.90 14.53 8.48
CA LEU A 74 -12.16 13.86 9.75
C LEU A 74 -10.94 13.88 10.68
N THR A 75 -11.17 13.77 11.99
CA THR A 75 -10.10 13.44 12.95
C THR A 75 -9.57 12.02 12.70
N PHE A 76 -8.40 11.65 13.25
CA PHE A 76 -7.86 10.29 13.08
C PHE A 76 -8.86 9.21 13.55
N SER A 77 -9.46 9.42 14.72
CA SER A 77 -10.41 8.47 15.32
C SER A 77 -11.66 8.29 14.45
N GLU A 78 -12.20 9.38 13.90
CA GLU A 78 -13.34 9.30 12.98
C GLU A 78 -12.92 8.69 11.63
N PHE A 79 -11.74 9.05 11.12
CA PHE A 79 -11.21 8.62 9.83
C PHE A 79 -11.06 7.10 9.74
N ILE A 80 -10.52 6.45 10.78
CA ILE A 80 -10.37 4.99 10.77
C ILE A 80 -11.71 4.23 10.90
N ARG A 81 -12.78 4.92 11.32
CA ARG A 81 -14.12 4.36 11.51
C ARG A 81 -15.09 4.68 10.38
N ALA A 82 -14.77 5.66 9.54
CA ALA A 82 -15.64 6.11 8.47
C ALA A 82 -15.65 5.14 7.28
N GLU A 83 -16.80 5.02 6.61
CA GLU A 83 -16.90 4.37 5.30
C GLU A 83 -15.93 5.05 4.33
N TRP A 84 -15.12 4.24 3.65
CA TRP A 84 -14.09 4.79 2.77
C TRP A 84 -14.67 5.10 1.39
N HIS A 85 -14.56 6.38 1.04
CA HIS A 85 -14.93 6.89 -0.28
C HIS A 85 -13.74 7.58 -0.92
N SER A 86 -13.48 7.20 -2.17
CA SER A 86 -12.45 7.81 -3.00
C SER A 86 -12.95 8.08 -4.41
N THR A 87 -12.34 9.08 -5.02
CA THR A 87 -12.66 9.53 -6.38
C THR A 87 -11.40 9.61 -7.23
N VAL A 88 -11.56 9.46 -8.53
CA VAL A 88 -10.50 9.78 -9.50
C VAL A 88 -10.21 11.29 -9.41
N ASP A 89 -8.96 11.62 -9.15
CA ASP A 89 -8.46 12.99 -9.02
C ASP A 89 -7.31 13.24 -10.01
N GLU A 90 -6.73 14.45 -9.96
CA GLU A 90 -5.68 14.91 -10.86
C GLU A 90 -4.42 14.02 -10.87
N ARG A 91 -4.22 13.20 -9.83
CA ARG A 91 -3.02 12.36 -9.68
C ARG A 91 -3.06 11.12 -10.56
N PHE A 92 -4.22 10.78 -11.11
CA PHE A 92 -4.34 9.78 -12.17
C PHE A 92 -3.90 10.32 -13.54
N GLN A 93 -3.66 11.63 -13.67
CA GLN A 93 -3.15 12.27 -14.89
C GLN A 93 -3.98 11.96 -16.14
N LEU A 94 -5.30 11.84 -15.98
CA LEU A 94 -6.22 11.68 -17.09
C LEU A 94 -6.31 12.99 -17.90
N ALA A 95 -6.79 12.88 -19.14
CA ALA A 95 -7.15 14.06 -19.92
C ALA A 95 -8.20 14.89 -19.17
N ALA A 96 -8.17 16.21 -19.32
CA ALA A 96 -9.07 17.10 -18.56
C ALA A 96 -10.56 16.85 -18.84
N ASP A 97 -10.89 16.35 -20.03
CA ASP A 97 -12.23 16.00 -20.49
C ASP A 97 -12.55 14.50 -20.32
N ASP A 98 -11.67 13.73 -19.66
CA ASP A 98 -11.92 12.32 -19.41
C ASP A 98 -13.16 12.14 -18.51
N PRO A 99 -14.15 11.33 -18.92
CA PRO A 99 -15.38 11.13 -18.16
C PRO A 99 -15.16 10.45 -16.80
N ALA A 100 -14.01 9.81 -16.58
CA ALA A 100 -13.67 9.22 -15.29
C ALA A 100 -13.25 10.26 -14.25
N ASN A 101 -12.92 11.50 -14.63
CA ASN A 101 -12.56 12.55 -13.67
C ASN A 101 -13.68 12.77 -12.64
N HIS A 102 -13.30 12.84 -11.38
CA HIS A 102 -14.18 13.01 -10.21
C HIS A 102 -15.19 11.88 -9.98
N GLN A 103 -15.15 10.81 -10.77
CA GLN A 103 -15.99 9.63 -10.55
C GLN A 103 -15.47 8.81 -9.38
N ILE A 104 -16.35 7.98 -8.82
CA ILE A 104 -16.00 7.01 -7.78
C ILE A 104 -14.87 6.12 -8.29
N LEU A 105 -13.80 6.02 -7.50
CA LEU A 105 -12.66 5.17 -7.81
C LEU A 105 -13.05 3.70 -7.62
N GLN A 106 -13.39 3.04 -8.73
CA GLN A 106 -13.86 1.64 -8.74
C GLN A 106 -12.81 0.68 -8.18
N GLN A 107 -11.53 1.02 -8.26
CA GLN A 107 -10.44 0.23 -7.70
C GLN A 107 -10.47 0.16 -6.17
N ASP A 108 -11.28 0.95 -5.46
CA ASP A 108 -11.49 0.82 -4.01
C ASP A 108 -12.80 0.11 -3.64
N ARG A 109 -13.61 -0.31 -4.63
CA ARG A 109 -14.84 -1.07 -4.39
C ARG A 109 -14.56 -2.57 -4.26
N HIS A 110 -15.41 -3.28 -3.53
CA HIS A 110 -15.30 -4.74 -3.45
C HIS A 110 -15.37 -5.34 -4.86
N PRO A 111 -14.41 -6.17 -5.30
CA PRO A 111 -14.26 -6.56 -6.70
C PRO A 111 -15.42 -7.42 -7.24
N ILE A 112 -16.14 -8.11 -6.35
CA ILE A 112 -17.31 -8.94 -6.70
C ILE A 112 -18.64 -8.18 -6.53
N THR A 113 -18.87 -7.56 -5.36
CA THR A 113 -20.17 -6.98 -5.00
C THR A 113 -20.31 -5.50 -5.34
N GLY A 114 -19.20 -4.80 -5.64
CA GLY A 114 -19.17 -3.36 -5.89
C GLY A 114 -19.39 -2.49 -4.64
N GLN A 115 -19.54 -3.08 -3.46
CA GLN A 115 -19.83 -2.33 -2.22
C GLN A 115 -18.64 -1.48 -1.79
N PRO A 116 -18.88 -0.29 -1.18
CA PRO A 116 -17.86 0.45 -0.47
C PRO A 116 -17.38 -0.33 0.78
N PRO A 117 -16.11 -0.20 1.18
CA PRO A 117 -15.64 -0.74 2.43
C PRO A 117 -16.10 0.14 3.60
N ARG A 118 -16.63 -0.50 4.65
CA ARG A 118 -17.11 0.11 5.89
C ARG A 118 -16.04 0.96 6.58
N ASN A 119 -14.76 0.63 6.37
CA ASN A 119 -13.61 1.41 6.81
C ASN A 119 -12.33 0.99 6.06
N LEU A 120 -11.22 1.68 6.33
CA LEU A 120 -9.93 1.38 5.73
C LEU A 120 -9.40 -0.03 6.01
N LEU A 121 -9.74 -0.64 7.14
CA LEU A 121 -9.28 -1.98 7.51
C LEU A 121 -9.97 -3.05 6.63
N GLU A 122 -11.24 -2.83 6.30
CA GLU A 122 -11.93 -3.69 5.34
C GLU A 122 -11.38 -3.53 3.92
N LEU A 123 -11.06 -2.29 3.50
CA LEU A 123 -10.35 -2.07 2.22
C LEU A 123 -9.00 -2.79 2.19
N ARG A 124 -8.22 -2.67 3.27
CA ARG A 124 -6.93 -3.35 3.44
C ARG A 124 -7.09 -4.86 3.27
N LYS A 125 -8.06 -5.46 3.95
CA LYS A 125 -8.37 -6.89 3.83
C LYS A 125 -8.58 -7.29 2.38
N TRP A 126 -9.48 -6.61 1.65
CA TRP A 126 -9.78 -6.96 0.26
C TRP A 126 -8.55 -6.85 -0.64
N LYS A 127 -7.73 -5.81 -0.44
CA LYS A 127 -6.50 -5.59 -1.20
C LYS A 127 -5.46 -6.66 -0.91
N ALA A 128 -5.25 -6.98 0.36
CA ALA A 128 -4.32 -8.00 0.80
C ALA A 128 -4.70 -9.39 0.26
N GLU A 129 -5.97 -9.78 0.35
CA GLU A 129 -6.47 -11.04 -0.22
C GLU A 129 -6.23 -11.12 -1.73
N ALA A 130 -6.57 -10.07 -2.47
CA ALA A 130 -6.40 -10.04 -3.91
C ALA A 130 -4.93 -10.10 -4.34
N LEU A 131 -4.06 -9.40 -3.61
CA LEU A 131 -2.62 -9.37 -3.86
C LEU A 131 -1.97 -10.72 -3.49
N LEU A 132 -2.30 -11.33 -2.35
CA LEU A 132 -1.85 -12.69 -2.00
C LEU A 132 -2.28 -13.73 -3.05
N GLY A 133 -3.46 -13.54 -3.65
CA GLY A 133 -3.94 -14.37 -4.75
C GLY A 133 -3.03 -14.41 -5.97
N LEU A 134 -2.07 -13.47 -6.12
CA LEU A 134 -1.05 -13.53 -7.18
C LEU A 134 -0.17 -14.78 -7.07
N SER A 135 0.13 -15.25 -5.86
CA SER A 135 0.92 -16.47 -5.64
C SER A 135 0.25 -17.71 -6.22
N ALA A 136 -1.08 -17.71 -6.36
CA ALA A 136 -1.86 -18.81 -6.93
C ALA A 136 -1.93 -18.79 -8.47
N ARG A 137 -1.32 -17.79 -9.14
CA ARG A 137 -1.43 -17.58 -10.60
C ARG A 137 -0.29 -18.20 -11.41
N GLY A 138 0.64 -18.90 -10.77
CA GLY A 138 1.82 -19.46 -11.46
C GLY A 138 2.76 -18.39 -12.02
N ILE A 139 2.80 -17.20 -11.39
CA ILE A 139 3.63 -16.07 -11.80
C ILE A 139 4.79 -15.89 -10.83
N LYS A 140 5.87 -15.24 -11.26
CA LYS A 140 6.97 -14.87 -10.36
C LYS A 140 6.53 -13.70 -9.49
N VAL A 141 6.31 -13.93 -8.21
CA VAL A 141 5.86 -12.90 -7.26
C VAL A 141 6.61 -13.00 -5.94
N VAL A 142 6.91 -11.86 -5.34
CA VAL A 142 7.42 -11.74 -3.97
C VAL A 142 6.50 -10.87 -3.13
N HIS A 143 6.37 -11.24 -1.87
CA HIS A 143 5.53 -10.58 -0.88
C HIS A 143 6.43 -10.12 0.27
N TRP A 144 6.56 -8.81 0.48
CA TRP A 144 7.46 -8.26 1.49
C TRP A 144 6.78 -7.25 2.42
N PRO A 145 6.99 -7.41 3.73
CA PRO A 145 6.79 -6.32 4.68
C PRO A 145 7.74 -5.17 4.37
N HIS A 146 7.25 -3.95 4.44
CA HIS A 146 8.03 -2.72 4.33
C HIS A 146 9.22 -2.71 5.30
N ASP A 147 9.02 -3.22 6.52
CA ASP A 147 10.06 -3.23 7.55
C ASP A 147 11.25 -4.12 7.16
N ARG A 148 11.03 -5.20 6.40
CA ARG A 148 12.12 -5.99 5.81
C ARG A 148 12.93 -5.15 4.83
N ILE A 149 12.26 -4.36 3.99
CA ILE A 149 12.88 -3.59 2.93
C ILE A 149 13.76 -2.47 3.51
N VAL A 150 13.29 -1.84 4.60
CA VAL A 150 14.06 -0.82 5.31
C VAL A 150 15.20 -1.43 6.12
N ALA A 151 14.99 -2.58 6.77
CA ALA A 151 16.00 -3.21 7.61
C ALA A 151 17.14 -3.88 6.80
N ASP A 152 16.84 -4.42 5.62
CA ASP A 152 17.82 -5.11 4.77
C ASP A 152 17.59 -4.80 3.27
N PRO A 153 17.86 -3.56 2.83
CA PRO A 153 17.73 -3.18 1.42
C PRO A 153 18.68 -3.95 0.51
N VAL A 154 19.85 -4.35 1.04
CA VAL A 154 20.86 -5.14 0.30
C VAL A 154 20.33 -6.53 0.00
N GLY A 155 19.78 -7.23 1.01
CA GLY A 155 19.18 -8.55 0.85
C GLY A 155 18.00 -8.52 -0.13
N VAL A 156 17.16 -7.48 -0.07
CA VAL A 156 16.04 -7.29 -1.01
C VAL A 156 16.51 -7.21 -2.47
N VAL A 157 17.51 -6.37 -2.76
CA VAL A 157 18.07 -6.26 -4.13
C VAL A 157 18.63 -7.61 -4.61
N ARG A 158 19.39 -8.29 -3.75
CA ARG A 158 19.98 -9.60 -4.06
C ARG A 158 18.93 -10.70 -4.26
N ASP A 159 17.82 -10.67 -3.54
CA ASP A 159 16.71 -11.59 -3.73
C ASP A 159 16.04 -11.40 -5.11
N VAL A 160 15.79 -10.15 -5.53
CA VAL A 160 15.23 -9.87 -6.87
C VAL A 160 16.21 -10.29 -7.97
N ALA A 161 17.51 -9.97 -7.82
CA ALA A 161 18.53 -10.40 -8.78
C ALA A 161 18.50 -11.92 -8.98
N ARG A 162 18.47 -12.68 -7.89
CA ARG A 162 18.37 -14.15 -7.93
C ARG A 162 17.11 -14.64 -8.65
N LEU A 163 15.95 -14.03 -8.38
CA LEU A 163 14.68 -14.41 -8.99
C LEU A 163 14.63 -14.15 -10.51
N HIS A 164 15.35 -13.14 -10.97
CA HIS A 164 15.50 -12.84 -12.40
C HIS A 164 16.71 -13.54 -13.05
N ASN A 165 17.50 -14.31 -12.30
CA ASN A 165 18.80 -14.82 -12.76
C ASN A 165 19.74 -13.71 -13.27
N LEU A 166 19.73 -12.56 -12.59
CA LEU A 166 20.64 -11.45 -12.83
C LEU A 166 21.87 -11.60 -11.93
N GLU A 167 22.98 -11.01 -12.38
CA GLU A 167 24.15 -10.82 -11.51
C GLU A 167 23.76 -9.87 -10.37
N ALA A 168 24.10 -10.26 -9.14
CA ALA A 168 23.89 -9.40 -7.99
C ALA A 168 24.89 -8.24 -8.05
N PRO A 169 24.48 -6.99 -7.74
CA PRO A 169 25.39 -5.88 -7.71
C PRO A 169 26.39 -6.03 -6.55
N ASP A 170 27.65 -5.63 -6.79
CA ASP A 170 28.71 -5.64 -5.78
C ASP A 170 28.39 -4.67 -4.63
N GLU A 171 27.87 -3.49 -4.99
CA GLU A 171 27.43 -2.44 -4.06
C GLU A 171 25.96 -2.11 -4.28
N VAL A 172 25.21 -1.91 -3.20
CA VAL A 172 23.80 -1.49 -3.25
C VAL A 172 23.68 -0.05 -2.78
N ARG A 173 23.13 0.80 -3.63
CA ARG A 173 22.81 2.20 -3.35
C ARG A 173 21.40 2.30 -2.80
N VAL A 174 21.27 2.73 -1.55
CA VAL A 174 19.96 2.97 -0.94
C VAL A 174 19.50 4.38 -1.30
N PRO A 175 18.35 4.55 -1.97
CA PRO A 175 17.85 5.88 -2.32
C PRO A 175 17.58 6.73 -1.08
N GLU A 176 18.06 7.97 -1.09
CA GLU A 176 17.78 8.97 -0.05
C GLU A 176 16.63 9.90 -0.49
N GLY A 177 15.85 10.40 0.48
CA GLY A 177 14.82 11.42 0.24
C GLY A 177 13.38 10.99 0.54
N HIS A 178 12.42 11.78 0.05
CA HIS A 178 10.99 11.55 0.24
C HIS A 178 10.38 10.83 -0.96
N PHE A 179 9.94 9.59 -0.76
CA PHE A 179 9.34 8.77 -1.82
C PHE A 179 7.82 8.92 -1.84
N GLY A 180 7.30 9.65 -2.82
CA GLY A 180 5.89 9.99 -2.97
C GLY A 180 5.70 11.41 -3.52
N TRP A 181 4.46 11.78 -3.80
CA TRP A 181 4.14 13.14 -4.23
C TRP A 181 4.37 14.15 -3.09
N GLU A 182 5.03 15.25 -3.41
CA GLU A 182 5.12 16.42 -2.53
C GLU A 182 3.74 17.04 -2.37
N TRP A 183 3.29 17.18 -1.13
CA TRP A 183 1.96 17.68 -0.80
C TRP A 183 1.99 19.21 -0.67
N ASN A 184 2.18 19.90 -1.78
CA ASN A 184 2.32 21.36 -1.83
C ASN A 184 0.99 22.10 -2.10
N ARG A 185 -0.01 21.46 -2.73
CA ARG A 185 -1.29 22.11 -3.07
C ARG A 185 -2.39 22.04 -2.01
N PHE A 186 -2.26 21.14 -1.03
CA PHE A 186 -3.24 20.94 0.05
C PHE A 186 -2.58 21.01 1.43
N ALA A 187 -1.49 21.79 1.56
CA ALA A 187 -0.66 22.01 2.75
C ALA A 187 -1.05 21.09 3.91
N ALA A 188 -0.36 19.95 4.02
CA ALA A 188 -0.52 19.07 5.15
C ALA A 188 -0.28 19.96 6.37
N THR A 189 -1.34 20.26 7.12
CA THR A 189 -1.18 20.94 8.39
C THR A 189 -0.19 20.10 9.17
N PRO A 190 0.95 20.66 9.63
CA PRO A 190 2.05 19.90 10.24
C PRO A 190 1.63 18.97 11.39
N GLU A 191 0.42 19.16 11.92
CA GLU A 191 -0.19 18.46 13.05
C GLU A 191 -1.12 17.30 12.65
N ARG A 192 -1.26 16.97 11.36
CA ARG A 192 -2.23 15.94 10.95
C ARG A 192 -1.85 14.55 11.43
N ARG A 193 -0.63 14.06 11.20
CA ARG A 193 -0.29 12.69 11.62
C ARG A 193 -0.25 12.59 13.15
N PRO A 194 -1.06 11.72 13.79
CA PRO A 194 -1.01 11.60 15.24
C PRO A 194 0.34 11.02 15.68
N ALA A 195 0.94 11.61 16.70
CA ALA A 195 2.15 11.06 17.31
C ALA A 195 1.89 9.65 17.84
N GLU A 196 0.79 9.50 18.57
CA GLU A 196 0.34 8.24 19.19
C GLU A 196 -1.09 7.90 18.80
N ILE A 197 -1.41 6.61 18.75
CA ILE A 197 -2.77 6.12 18.56
C ILE A 197 -3.33 5.78 19.93
N SER A 198 -4.50 6.35 20.28
CA SER A 198 -5.13 6.14 21.59
C SER A 198 -5.43 4.66 21.85
N PRO A 199 -5.57 4.24 23.12
CA PRO A 199 -5.96 2.87 23.45
C PRO A 199 -7.27 2.44 22.79
N GLU A 200 -8.26 3.33 22.71
CA GLU A 200 -9.56 3.06 22.08
C GLU A 200 -9.44 2.86 20.58
N ASP A 201 -8.62 3.67 19.91
CA ASP A 201 -8.34 3.53 18.49
C ASP A 201 -7.54 2.27 18.19
N ARG A 202 -6.56 1.92 19.04
CA ARG A 202 -5.83 0.65 18.92
C ARG A 202 -6.76 -0.55 19.07
N ALA A 203 -7.63 -0.54 20.08
CA ALA A 203 -8.59 -1.61 20.29
C ALA A 203 -9.55 -1.75 19.10
N PHE A 204 -10.03 -0.63 18.55
CA PHE A 204 -10.85 -0.64 17.33
C PHE A 204 -10.09 -1.25 16.14
N ILE A 205 -8.83 -0.85 15.93
CA ILE A 205 -8.00 -1.36 14.83
C ILE A 205 -7.85 -2.87 14.95
N LEU A 206 -7.39 -3.34 16.10
CA LEU A 206 -7.15 -4.76 16.36
C LEU A 206 -8.44 -5.59 16.19
N ALA A 207 -9.57 -5.12 16.71
CA ALA A 207 -10.86 -5.80 16.58
C ALA A 207 -11.40 -5.90 15.14
N ASN A 208 -10.84 -5.15 14.20
CA ASN A 208 -11.22 -5.16 12.79
C ASN A 208 -10.16 -5.83 11.89
N LEU A 209 -9.10 -6.43 12.45
CA LEU A 209 -8.11 -7.18 11.68
C LEU A 209 -8.56 -8.60 11.40
N ASP A 210 -8.08 -9.11 10.27
CA ASP A 210 -8.05 -10.54 9.98
C ASP A 210 -6.64 -11.06 10.33
N TYR A 211 -6.49 -11.64 11.52
CA TYR A 211 -5.18 -12.02 12.06
C TYR A 211 -4.48 -13.08 11.21
N ASP A 212 -5.21 -14.04 10.66
CA ASP A 212 -4.66 -15.07 9.76
C ASP A 212 -4.14 -14.44 8.46
N LEU A 213 -4.83 -13.42 7.97
CA LEU A 213 -4.38 -12.65 6.82
C LEU A 213 -3.12 -11.86 7.16
N GLU A 214 -3.11 -11.10 8.26
CA GLU A 214 -1.96 -10.30 8.68
C GLU A 214 -0.70 -11.16 8.91
N GLU A 215 -0.83 -12.38 9.44
CA GLU A 215 0.31 -13.30 9.58
C GLU A 215 0.88 -13.71 8.22
N LYS A 216 0.03 -13.93 7.21
CA LYS A 216 0.49 -14.18 5.83
C LYS A 216 1.18 -12.96 5.20
N LEU A 217 0.86 -11.75 5.65
CA LEU A 217 1.55 -10.52 5.25
C LEU A 217 2.88 -10.32 5.99
N GLY A 218 3.18 -11.15 7.00
CA GLY A 218 4.38 -11.08 7.82
C GLY A 218 4.23 -10.24 9.09
N PHE A 219 2.99 -9.96 9.53
CA PHE A 219 2.72 -9.18 10.74
C PHE A 219 2.04 -10.03 11.80
N ARG A 220 2.46 -9.87 13.06
CA ARG A 220 1.82 -10.50 14.21
C ARG A 220 1.35 -9.44 15.16
N TYR A 221 0.07 -9.52 15.51
CA TYR A 221 -0.58 -8.62 16.45
C TYR A 221 -1.13 -9.45 17.60
N SER A 222 -0.96 -8.97 18.83
CA SER A 222 -1.59 -9.57 20.01
C SER A 222 -2.81 -8.74 20.41
N GLU A 223 -3.90 -9.41 20.77
CA GLU A 223 -5.09 -8.77 21.35
C GLU A 223 -4.85 -8.25 22.77
N HIS A 224 -3.67 -8.49 23.37
CA HIS A 224 -3.39 -8.13 24.74
C HIS A 224 -3.26 -6.61 24.90
N VAL A 225 -4.41 -6.00 25.17
CA VAL A 225 -4.52 -4.85 26.06
C VAL A 225 -4.00 -5.32 27.40
N GLU A 226 -2.79 -4.94 27.77
CA GLU A 226 -2.39 -4.97 29.18
C GLU A 226 -3.40 -4.08 29.93
N ARG A 227 -4.38 -4.71 30.56
CA ARG A 227 -5.16 -4.08 31.63
C ARG A 227 -4.22 -3.92 32.81
N SER A 228 -3.78 -2.68 32.99
CA SER A 228 -3.20 -2.01 34.16
C SER A 228 -2.77 -2.84 35.38
N ALA A 229 -1.61 -2.45 35.93
CA ALA A 229 -1.50 -2.20 37.36
C ALA A 229 -1.35 -0.69 37.59
#